data_AF-A0A840WC38-F1
#
_entry.id   AF-A0A840WC38-F1
#
_cell.length_a   1.000
_cell.length_b   1.000
_cell.length_c   1.000
_cell.angle_alpha   90.00
_cell.angle_beta   90.00
_cell.angle_gamma   90.00
#
_symmetry.space_group_name_H-M   'P 1'
#
loop_
_entity.id
_entity.type
_entity.pdbx_description
1 polymer ?
#
loop_
_entity_poly.entity_id
_entity_poly.type
_entity_poly.pdbx_seq_one_letter_code
_entity_poly.pdbx_strand_id
1 'polypeptide(L)'
;MIILGAGLVAAETASLLHQARHGIALLSRSNTPGRTALGDLVAQRVADLHRTHVSTYFARQPVAVRLSDAHIGLTLDDGTRLDADLVIAANGTAPSHCSPG
;
A
#
# COMPACT_ATOMS: atom_id res chain seq x y z
N MET A 1 7.85 10.52 3.56
CA MET A 1 6.91 9.81 2.67
C MET A 1 6.18 8.73 3.46
N ILE A 2 4.90 8.47 3.19
CA ILE A 2 4.10 7.44 3.89
C ILE A 2 3.74 6.33 2.89
N ILE A 3 3.93 5.07 3.28
CA ILE A 3 3.62 3.91 2.42
C ILE A 3 2.42 3.16 2.98
N LEU A 4 1.37 2.99 2.17
CA LEU A 4 0.16 2.26 2.57
C LEU A 4 -0.03 0.99 1.73
N GLY A 5 -0.27 -0.15 2.38
CA GLY A 5 -0.57 -1.43 1.74
C GLY A 5 -2.00 -1.47 1.22
N ALA A 6 -2.22 -1.85 -0.04
CA ALA A 6 -3.43 -1.54 -0.81
C ALA A 6 -4.72 -2.35 -0.50
N GLY A 7 -5.10 -2.47 0.78
CA GLY A 7 -6.50 -2.67 1.16
C GLY A 7 -7.34 -1.41 0.91
N LEU A 8 -8.68 -1.54 0.88
CA LEU A 8 -9.61 -0.40 0.64
C LEU A 8 -9.30 0.80 1.56
N VAL A 9 -9.06 0.51 2.85
CA VAL A 9 -8.76 1.51 3.89
C VAL A 9 -7.52 2.33 3.58
N ALA A 10 -6.47 1.69 3.03
CA ALA A 10 -5.24 2.38 2.67
C ALA A 10 -5.43 3.29 1.45
N ALA A 11 -6.24 2.87 0.48
CA ALA A 11 -6.54 3.66 -0.70
C ALA A 11 -7.33 4.95 -0.36
N GLU A 12 -8.32 4.86 0.52
CA GLU A 12 -9.08 6.03 1.01
C GLU A 12 -8.19 6.93 1.89
N THR A 13 -7.41 6.33 2.78
CA THR A 13 -6.48 7.06 3.66
C THR A 13 -5.41 7.80 2.85
N ALA A 14 -4.88 7.20 1.77
CA ALA A 14 -3.95 7.88 0.87
C ALA A 14 -4.58 9.12 0.22
N SER A 15 -5.78 8.98 -0.33
CA SER A 15 -6.48 10.09 -0.99
C SER A 15 -6.78 11.23 -0.01
N LEU A 16 -7.11 10.91 1.24
CA LEU A 16 -7.37 11.92 2.30
C LEU A 16 -6.08 12.59 2.79
N LEU A 17 -5.01 11.82 3.00
CA LEU A 17 -3.74 12.35 3.50
C LEU A 17 -2.92 13.08 2.43
N HIS A 18 -3.20 12.90 1.14
CA HIS A 18 -2.51 13.63 0.06
C HIS A 18 -2.72 15.14 0.16
N GLN A 19 -3.79 15.59 0.84
CA GLN A 19 -4.02 17.01 1.11
C GLN A 19 -3.06 17.59 2.16
N ALA A 20 -2.39 16.75 2.96
CA ALA A 20 -1.27 17.16 3.80
C ALA A 20 0.03 17.10 2.98
N ARG A 21 1.00 18.00 3.21
CA ARG A 21 2.24 18.14 2.41
C ARG A 21 3.25 16.98 2.53
N HIS A 22 2.79 15.76 2.77
CA HIS A 22 3.59 14.54 2.84
C HIS A 22 3.39 13.72 1.56
N GLY A 23 4.49 13.29 0.93
CA GLY A 23 4.43 12.37 -0.21
C GLY A 23 3.86 11.00 0.20
N ILE A 24 2.93 10.46 -0.59
CA ILE A 24 2.27 9.18 -0.33
C ILE A 24 2.58 8.19 -1.44
N ALA A 25 2.86 6.95 -1.03
CA ALA A 25 3.04 5.82 -1.90
C ALA A 25 2.07 4.69 -1.54
N LEU A 26 1.39 4.13 -2.53
CA LEU A 26 0.53 2.95 -2.39
C LEU A 26 1.27 1.72 -2.89
N LEU A 27 1.39 0.70 -2.03
CA LEU A 27 2.05 -0.56 -2.34
C LEU A 27 1.03 -1.69 -2.40
N SER A 28 1.02 -2.48 -3.48
CA SER A 28 0.11 -3.62 -3.63
C SER A 28 0.77 -4.79 -4.31
N ARG A 29 0.49 -6.00 -3.81
CA ARG A 29 0.81 -7.26 -4.50
C ARG A 29 -0.06 -7.51 -5.74
N SER A 30 -1.25 -6.88 -5.80
CA SER A 30 -2.15 -6.98 -6.96
C SER A 30 -1.90 -5.83 -7.93
N ASN A 31 -2.06 -6.09 -9.23
CA ASN A 31 -2.06 -5.05 -10.27
C ASN A 31 -3.32 -4.16 -10.21
N THR A 32 -4.42 -4.70 -9.68
CA THR A 32 -5.70 -4.02 -9.53
C THR A 32 -6.18 -4.21 -8.08
N PRO A 33 -5.77 -3.34 -7.15
CA PRO A 33 -6.21 -3.40 -5.77
C PRO A 33 -7.74 -3.27 -5.65
N GLY A 34 -8.34 -3.96 -4.68
CA GLY A 34 -9.80 -3.88 -4.44
C GLY A 34 -10.67 -4.66 -5.42
N ARG A 35 -10.09 -5.38 -6.41
CA ARG A 35 -10.84 -6.14 -7.43
C ARG A 35 -11.90 -7.08 -6.84
N THR A 36 -11.55 -7.87 -5.82
CA THR A 36 -12.48 -8.79 -5.15
C THR A 36 -13.63 -8.09 -4.43
N ALA A 37 -13.42 -6.86 -3.94
CA ALA A 37 -14.40 -6.11 -3.16
C ALA A 37 -15.29 -5.20 -4.01
N LEU A 38 -14.73 -4.60 -5.07
CA LEU A 38 -15.39 -3.57 -5.89
C LEU A 38 -15.78 -4.06 -7.29
N GLY A 39 -15.27 -5.23 -7.71
CA GLY A 39 -15.36 -5.70 -9.09
C GLY A 39 -14.35 -5.03 -10.02
N ASP A 40 -14.14 -5.63 -11.19
CA ASP A 40 -13.04 -5.29 -12.11
C ASP A 40 -13.06 -3.83 -12.59
N LEU A 41 -14.21 -3.36 -13.09
CA LEU A 41 -14.32 -2.04 -13.69
C LEU A 41 -14.05 -0.92 -12.67
N VAL A 42 -14.68 -1.01 -11.51
CA VAL A 42 -14.54 0.00 -10.45
C VAL A 42 -13.13 -0.03 -9.88
N ALA A 43 -12.60 -1.21 -9.59
CA ALA A 43 -11.25 -1.36 -9.06
C ALA A 43 -10.19 -0.82 -10.03
N GLN A 44 -10.35 -1.05 -11.34
CA GLN A 44 -9.46 -0.48 -12.34
C GLN A 44 -9.54 1.04 -12.37
N ARG A 45 -10.75 1.62 -12.34
CA ARG A 45 -10.92 3.07 -12.34
C ARG A 45 -10.30 3.72 -11.10
N VAL A 46 -10.47 3.11 -9.93
CA VAL A 46 -9.83 3.56 -8.69
C VAL A 46 -8.31 3.46 -8.79
N ALA A 47 -7.78 2.35 -9.29
CA ALA A 47 -6.34 2.17 -9.48
C ALA A 47 -5.75 3.24 -10.43
N ASP A 48 -6.47 3.58 -11.51
CA ASP A 48 -6.05 4.63 -12.44
C ASP A 48 -6.08 6.01 -11.77
N LEU A 49 -7.09 6.30 -10.96
CA LEU A 49 -7.15 7.53 -10.16
C LEU A 49 -6.00 7.62 -9.16
N HIS A 50 -5.58 6.51 -8.56
CA HIS A 50 -4.41 6.54 -7.66
C HIS A 50 -3.12 6.82 -8.43
N ARG A 51 -2.92 6.18 -9.58
CA ARG A 51 -1.74 6.43 -10.44
C ARG A 51 -1.59 7.90 -10.82
N THR A 52 -2.70 8.65 -10.93
CA THR A 52 -2.66 10.08 -11.28
C THR A 52 -2.40 11.01 -10.10
N HIS A 53 -2.69 10.59 -8.86
CA HIS A 53 -2.62 11.48 -7.68
C HIS A 53 -1.49 11.14 -6.70
N VAL A 54 -1.04 9.88 -6.65
CA VAL A 54 -0.02 9.42 -5.72
C VAL A 54 0.97 8.47 -6.40
N SER A 55 2.12 8.25 -5.77
CA SER A 55 3.04 7.20 -6.25
C SER A 55 2.41 5.83 -6.02
N THR A 56 2.41 4.97 -7.02
CA THR A 56 1.84 3.61 -6.92
C THR A 56 2.86 2.56 -7.30
N TYR A 57 2.98 1.54 -6.46
CA TYR A 57 3.83 0.37 -6.64
C TYR A 57 2.92 -0.87 -6.61
N PHE A 58 2.18 -1.09 -7.69
CA PHE A 58 1.27 -2.23 -7.84
C PHE A 58 2.00 -3.43 -8.46
N ALA A 59 1.49 -4.63 -8.20
CA ALA A 59 2.19 -5.89 -8.49
C ALA A 59 3.62 -5.91 -7.92
N ARG A 60 3.80 -5.34 -6.73
CA ARG A 60 5.07 -5.28 -6.00
C ARG A 60 4.90 -5.73 -4.56
N GLN A 61 6.00 -6.21 -4.00
CA GLN A 61 6.06 -6.59 -2.59
C GLN A 61 7.40 -6.22 -1.96
N PRO A 62 7.42 -5.81 -0.69
CA PRO A 62 8.66 -5.54 0.01
C PRO A 62 9.39 -6.85 0.28
N VAL A 63 10.68 -6.90 -0.06
CA VAL A 63 11.58 -8.03 0.17
C VAL A 63 12.61 -7.74 1.26
N ALA A 64 12.82 -6.47 1.60
CA ALA A 64 13.62 -6.08 2.75
C ALA A 64 13.07 -4.81 3.41
N VAL A 65 13.19 -4.76 4.74
CA VAL A 65 12.85 -3.59 5.56
C VAL A 65 14.06 -3.25 6.42
N ARG A 66 14.46 -1.97 6.44
CA ARG A 66 15.50 -1.43 7.31
C ARG A 66 14.91 -0.33 8.16
N LEU A 67 15.11 -0.42 9.46
CA LEU A 67 14.69 0.60 10.42
C LEU A 67 15.92 1.41 10.84
N SER A 68 15.76 2.73 10.86
CA SER A 68 16.69 3.69 11.45
C SER A 68 15.93 4.60 12.40
N ASP A 69 16.62 5.41 13.20
CA ASP A 69 15.99 6.22 14.25
C ASP A 69 14.92 7.20 13.73
N ALA A 70 14.99 7.60 12.44
CA ALA A 70 14.04 8.55 11.84
C ALA A 70 13.32 8.04 10.58
N HIS A 71 13.77 6.93 9.98
CA HIS A 71 13.26 6.48 8.68
C HIS A 71 13.18 4.95 8.54
N ILE A 72 12.26 4.52 7.67
CA ILE A 72 11.99 3.14 7.27
C ILE A 72 12.39 2.99 5.80
N GLY A 73 13.44 2.24 5.52
CA GLY A 73 13.84 1.87 4.16
C GLY A 73 13.17 0.57 3.73
N LEU A 74 12.46 0.58 2.60
CA LEU A 74 11.92 -0.62 1.94
C LEU A 74 12.69 -0.92 0.66
N THR A 75 12.97 -2.19 0.41
CA THR A 75 13.38 -2.69 -0.90
C THR A 75 12.27 -3.57 -1.45
N LEU A 76 11.84 -3.32 -2.69
CA LEU A 76 10.82 -4.11 -3.39
C LEU A 76 11.45 -5.25 -4.19
N ASP A 77 10.63 -6.19 -4.62
CA ASP A 77 10.98 -7.37 -5.40
C ASP A 77 11.59 -7.06 -6.79
N ASP A 78 11.36 -5.86 -7.33
CA ASP A 78 12.03 -5.37 -8.55
C ASP A 78 13.32 -4.59 -8.29
N GLY A 79 13.77 -4.51 -7.04
CA GLY A 79 14.94 -3.76 -6.62
C GLY A 79 14.69 -2.28 -6.33
N THR A 80 13.46 -1.78 -6.51
CA THR A 80 13.09 -0.40 -6.14
C THR A 80 13.32 -0.17 -4.65
N ARG A 81 13.88 1.00 -4.30
CA ARG A 81 14.12 1.40 -2.91
C ARG A 81 13.26 2.61 -2.55
N LEU A 82 12.61 2.55 -1.39
CA LEU A 82 11.71 3.57 -0.88
C LEU A 82 12.12 3.95 0.54
N ASP A 83 12.16 5.24 0.86
CA ASP A 83 12.37 5.75 2.22
C ASP A 83 11.08 6.38 2.74
N ALA A 84 10.61 5.93 3.90
CA ALA A 84 9.36 6.36 4.49
C ALA A 84 9.51 6.72 5.97
N ASP A 85 8.67 7.62 6.45
CA ASP A 85 8.60 7.98 7.87
C ASP A 85 7.55 7.11 8.59
N LEU A 86 6.62 6.51 7.82
CA LEU A 86 5.57 5.63 8.30
C LEU A 86 5.17 4.62 7.22
N VAL A 87 5.01 3.36 7.62
CA VAL A 87 4.47 2.28 6.78
C VAL A 87 3.22 1.70 7.43
N ILE A 88 2.12 1.64 6.69
CA ILE A 88 0.86 1.05 7.14
C ILE A 88 0.56 -0.17 6.26
N ALA A 89 0.59 -1.37 6.84
CA ALA A 89 0.24 -2.59 6.12
C ALA A 89 -1.25 -2.92 6.30
N ALA A 90 -2.09 -2.62 5.30
CA ALA A 90 -3.51 -2.98 5.31
C ALA A 90 -3.80 -4.18 4.39
N ASN A 91 -3.29 -5.35 4.74
CA ASN A 91 -3.40 -6.59 3.94
C ASN A 91 -4.76 -7.32 4.05
N GLY A 92 -5.78 -6.67 4.63
CA GLY A 92 -7.00 -7.34 5.08
C GLY A 92 -6.77 -8.14 6.37
N THR A 93 -7.83 -8.31 7.15
CA THR A 93 -7.81 -9.14 8.36
C THR A 93 -8.03 -10.60 7.97
N ALA A 94 -7.04 -11.47 8.21
CA ALA A 94 -7.30 -12.90 8.26
C ALA A 94 -7.99 -13.21 9.61
N PRO A 95 -9.11 -13.98 9.65
CA PRO A 95 -9.67 -14.41 10.92
C PRO A 95 -8.66 -15.33 11.61
N SER A 96 -8.14 -14.93 12.75
CA SER A 96 -7.33 -15.79 13.62
C SER A 96 -8.28 -16.72 14.38
N HIS A 97 -8.59 -17.88 13.80
CA HIS A 97 -9.13 -18.99 14.61
C HIS A 97 -7.93 -19.69 15.27
N CYS A 98 -7.73 -19.42 16.56
CA CYS A 98 -6.83 -20.20 17.38
C CYS A 98 -7.60 -21.45 17.84
N SER A 99 -7.35 -22.61 17.23
CA SER A 99 -7.76 -23.88 17.84
C SER A 99 -6.64 -24.32 18.80
N PRO A 100 -6.92 -24.52 20.10
CA PRO A 100 -5.95 -25.15 20.99
C PRO A 100 -5.87 -26.64 20.63
N GLY A 101 -4.66 -27.12 20.37
CA GLY A 101 -4.32 -28.54 20.29
C GLY A 101 -3.73 -29.03 21.60
#